data_AF-W7E8Y4-F1
#
_entry.id   AF-W7E8Y4-F1
#
_cell.length_a   1.000
_cell.length_b   1.000
_cell.length_c   1.000
_cell.angle_alpha   90.00
_cell.angle_beta   90.00
_cell.angle_gamma   90.00
#
_symmetry.space_group_name_H-M   'P 1'
#
loop_
_entity.id
_entity.type
_entity.pdbx_description
1 polymer ?
#
loop_
_entity_poly.entity_id
_entity_poly.type
_entity_poly.pdbx_seq_one_letter_code
_entity_poly.pdbx_strand_id
1 'polypeptide(L)'
;MAPVNVVHLPNGQNLTVTPVFGGLFFKSSDIQTHSHFPPGWTVVLNSEDEAASEEHEQQLQPQEGEEDLFPPRRVHRFKRPTLTGDHLYISSISNPSSNEFRPAASPTRQIAMMLWATLYWYFHQPEPTLQVTNTLSKNTADAGKPKGEWRININREGVFKGRVVLPKLERMGLIATEDSTVGCAQDESSPEGWSRMFVSRRTFWQLDPRIYLFTLSPLATPFPTASPYPSRPASPAAVADSKKEQQTEQVSQGLWSPTAPGPFHSSSHLPTYYPPPPAQYVFTNNARHPIRPKPPRQGEVLYTRYIPSVGQYLSFRVASLSAKAVRHQGPVSDQVPNPHRLSGTAAPDSPTSAANNGMSDVEYLHKWMNDARVSHFWGEAGPQSHQEEFLKNGLRSKNSFPVIGCWDGKPFGYFEIYWVKEDNLGKYLPMVGDYDRGFHCLVGEQEFRGPHRIRIWLSALVHYCWLADNRTERVMLEPRVDNEKLANYLQEAGFYKEREISLPHKQSNLFKINRDVWRGPAL
;
A
#
# COMPACT_ATOMS: atom_id res chain seq x y z
N MET A 1 21.74 8.46 2.63
CA MET A 1 21.42 7.13 3.19
C MET A 1 22.14 6.09 2.35
N ALA A 2 22.80 5.11 2.97
CA ALA A 2 23.30 3.93 2.26
C ALA A 2 22.12 3.19 1.61
N PRO A 3 22.33 2.46 0.49
CA PRO A 3 21.26 1.69 -0.12
C PRO A 3 20.63 0.75 0.91
N VAL A 4 19.31 0.68 0.90
CA VAL A 4 18.53 -0.21 1.77
C VAL A 4 18.88 -1.65 1.36
N ASN A 5 19.78 -2.28 2.11
CA ASN A 5 20.18 -3.67 1.88
C ASN A 5 19.11 -4.67 2.34
N VAL A 6 18.13 -4.21 3.14
CA VAL A 6 17.02 -5.03 3.64
C VAL A 6 15.69 -4.34 3.36
N VAL A 7 14.86 -4.94 2.53
CA VAL A 7 13.52 -4.48 2.20
C VAL A 7 12.55 -5.03 3.23
N HIS A 8 11.94 -4.14 4.00
CA HIS A 8 10.89 -4.45 4.98
C HIS A 8 9.53 -4.29 4.32
N LEU A 9 8.89 -5.41 3.96
CA LEU A 9 7.62 -5.37 3.24
C LEU A 9 6.42 -5.14 4.18
N PRO A 10 5.30 -4.58 3.69
CA PRO A 10 4.07 -4.35 4.48
C PRO A 10 3.47 -5.60 5.13
N ASN A 11 3.67 -6.78 4.53
CA ASN A 11 3.21 -8.06 5.06
C ASN A 11 4.15 -8.65 6.13
N GLY A 12 5.23 -7.94 6.49
CA GLY A 12 6.22 -8.35 7.49
C GLY A 12 7.36 -9.21 6.97
N GLN A 13 7.38 -9.54 5.68
CA GLN A 13 8.50 -10.26 5.08
C GLN A 13 9.70 -9.34 4.83
N ASN A 14 10.90 -9.88 5.02
CA ASN A 14 12.15 -9.16 4.83
C ASN A 14 12.96 -9.75 3.68
N LEU A 15 13.35 -8.92 2.72
CA LEU A 15 14.20 -9.32 1.60
C LEU A 15 15.58 -8.69 1.72
N THR A 16 16.64 -9.47 1.57
CA THR A 16 18.00 -8.95 1.47
C THR A 16 18.34 -8.67 0.01
N VAL A 17 18.88 -7.49 -0.29
CA VAL A 17 19.30 -7.08 -1.64
C VAL A 17 20.82 -7.01 -1.69
N THR A 18 21.41 -7.77 -2.61
CA THR A 18 22.86 -7.86 -2.77
C THR A 18 23.27 -7.54 -4.21
N PRO A 19 24.30 -6.72 -4.44
CA PRO A 19 24.80 -6.50 -5.80
C PRO A 19 25.38 -7.78 -6.41
N VAL A 20 25.08 -8.04 -7.67
CA VAL A 20 25.65 -9.14 -8.47
C VAL A 20 26.15 -8.62 -9.82
N PHE A 21 26.79 -9.47 -10.62
CA PHE A 21 27.22 -9.09 -11.97
C PHE A 21 26.02 -8.65 -12.81
N GLY A 22 26.05 -7.41 -13.30
CA GLY A 22 24.98 -6.84 -14.13
C GLY A 22 23.68 -6.49 -13.40
N GLY A 23 23.60 -6.54 -12.05
CA GLY A 23 22.35 -6.23 -11.37
C GLY A 23 22.33 -6.47 -9.86
N LEU A 24 21.18 -6.95 -9.39
CA LEU A 24 20.84 -7.14 -7.97
C LEU A 24 20.24 -8.53 -7.76
N PHE A 25 20.61 -9.18 -6.66
CA PHE A 25 20.01 -10.41 -6.19
C PHE A 25 19.18 -10.14 -4.95
N PHE A 26 17.90 -10.49 -5.02
CA PHE A 26 16.95 -10.42 -3.92
C PHE A 26 16.85 -11.80 -3.29
N LYS A 27 17.05 -11.87 -1.98
CA LYS A 27 16.99 -13.10 -1.19
C LYS A 27 15.90 -12.99 -0.13
N SER A 28 15.01 -13.98 -0.05
CA SER A 28 14.07 -14.06 1.07
C SER A 28 14.82 -14.45 2.34
N SER A 29 14.67 -13.67 3.42
CA SER A 29 15.38 -13.91 4.68
C SER A 29 14.76 -15.05 5.50
N ASP A 30 13.48 -15.30 5.28
CA ASP A 30 12.70 -16.28 6.02
C ASP A 30 12.48 -17.51 5.12
N ILE A 31 13.37 -18.51 5.19
CA ILE A 31 13.28 -19.78 4.43
C ILE A 31 12.43 -20.81 5.19
N GLN A 32 11.96 -20.48 6.39
CA GLN A 32 11.02 -21.35 7.10
C GLN A 32 9.73 -21.51 6.26
N THR A 33 9.09 -22.65 6.43
CA THR A 33 8.06 -23.34 5.61
C THR A 33 6.85 -22.54 5.08
N HIS A 34 6.81 -21.22 5.29
CA HIS A 34 5.76 -20.30 4.87
C HIS A 34 6.24 -19.11 4.02
N SER A 35 7.50 -19.04 3.59
CA SER A 35 7.98 -17.97 2.70
C SER A 35 7.18 -17.90 1.40
N HIS A 36 6.62 -16.73 1.08
CA HIS A 36 5.80 -16.55 -0.12
C HIS A 36 6.63 -16.24 -1.37
N PHE A 37 7.86 -15.74 -1.16
CA PHE A 37 8.82 -15.49 -2.21
C PHE A 37 9.60 -16.75 -2.59
N PRO A 38 10.06 -16.87 -3.86
CA PRO A 38 11.11 -17.82 -4.15
C PRO A 38 12.35 -17.53 -3.27
N PRO A 39 13.21 -18.54 -3.00
CA PRO A 39 14.44 -18.37 -2.23
C PRO A 39 15.27 -17.15 -2.64
N GLY A 40 15.28 -16.84 -3.93
CA GLY A 40 15.76 -15.57 -4.44
C GLY A 40 15.48 -15.38 -5.93
N TRP A 41 15.79 -14.18 -6.43
CA TRP A 41 15.72 -13.85 -7.85
C TRP A 41 16.76 -12.79 -8.22
N THR A 42 17.21 -12.84 -9.46
CA THR A 42 18.17 -11.90 -10.01
C THR A 42 17.46 -10.89 -10.91
N VAL A 43 17.73 -9.62 -10.67
CA VAL A 43 17.23 -8.48 -11.43
C VAL A 43 18.41 -7.84 -12.13
N VAL A 44 18.34 -7.68 -13.44
CA VAL A 44 19.26 -6.81 -14.19
C VAL A 44 18.70 -5.40 -14.12
N LEU A 45 19.54 -4.47 -13.67
CA LEU A 45 19.18 -3.06 -13.51
C LEU A 45 20.34 -2.22 -14.05
N ASN A 46 20.06 -1.49 -15.13
CA ASN A 46 21.03 -0.64 -15.82
C ASN A 46 20.44 0.74 -16.02
N SER A 47 21.31 1.71 -16.28
CA SER A 47 20.92 3.08 -16.61
C SER A 47 21.45 3.42 -18.00
N GLU A 48 20.61 4.06 -18.81
CA GLU A 48 20.99 4.70 -20.06
C GLU A 48 21.25 6.18 -19.78
N ASP A 49 22.28 6.75 -20.43
CA ASP A 49 22.46 8.19 -20.43
C ASP A 49 21.23 8.84 -21.06
N GLU A 50 20.65 9.86 -20.43
CA GLU A 50 19.54 10.63 -21.02
C GLU A 50 20.01 11.17 -22.37
N ALA A 51 19.45 10.65 -23.46
CA ALA A 51 19.78 11.10 -24.79
C ALA A 51 19.59 12.63 -24.87
N ALA A 52 20.62 13.32 -25.35
CA ALA A 52 20.50 14.73 -25.73
C ALA A 52 19.27 14.86 -26.63
N SER A 53 18.32 15.67 -26.18
CA SER A 53 16.95 15.73 -26.65
C SER A 53 16.89 16.07 -28.14
N GLU A 54 16.07 15.34 -28.90
CA GLU A 54 15.44 15.70 -30.19
C GLU A 54 16.33 16.12 -31.39
N GLU A 55 17.58 16.56 -31.20
CA GLU A 55 18.48 16.97 -32.28
C GLU A 55 18.99 15.77 -33.10
N HIS A 56 19.07 14.57 -32.51
CA HIS A 56 19.49 13.37 -33.24
C HIS A 56 18.37 12.74 -34.08
N GLU A 57 17.10 12.90 -33.70
CA GLU A 57 15.97 12.38 -34.50
C GLU A 57 15.62 13.28 -35.67
N GLN A 58 15.86 14.61 -35.58
CA GLN A 58 15.59 15.54 -36.69
C GLN A 58 16.76 15.66 -37.70
N GLN A 59 17.98 15.25 -37.35
CA GLN A 59 19.12 15.24 -38.29
C GLN A 59 19.19 13.98 -39.15
N LEU A 60 18.44 12.92 -38.81
CA LEU A 60 18.32 11.71 -39.62
C LEU A 60 17.10 11.85 -40.54
N GLN A 61 17.21 12.67 -41.59
CA GLN A 61 16.42 12.42 -42.79
C GLN A 61 16.90 11.08 -43.36
N PRO A 62 16.01 10.12 -43.67
CA PRO A 62 16.44 8.89 -44.31
C PRO A 62 16.98 9.24 -45.69
N GLN A 63 18.30 9.19 -45.86
CA GLN A 63 18.85 8.95 -47.19
C GLN A 63 18.42 7.54 -47.59
N GLU A 64 17.77 7.43 -48.75
CA GLU A 64 17.36 6.15 -49.32
C GLU A 64 18.60 5.23 -49.42
N GLY A 65 18.69 4.22 -48.53
CA GLY A 65 19.64 3.11 -48.70
C GLY A 65 20.45 2.64 -47.50
N GLU A 66 20.37 3.24 -46.29
CA GLU A 66 21.12 2.75 -45.12
C GLU A 66 20.19 2.19 -44.03
N GLU A 67 20.17 0.86 -43.89
CA GLU A 67 19.57 0.16 -42.75
C GLU A 67 20.38 0.47 -41.46
N ASP A 68 19.67 0.91 -40.43
CA ASP A 68 20.05 0.92 -39.01
C ASP A 68 21.40 1.55 -38.60
N LEU A 69 21.43 2.88 -38.42
CA LEU A 69 22.45 3.56 -37.63
C LEU A 69 21.85 4.52 -36.59
N PHE A 70 21.06 3.98 -35.65
CA PHE A 70 20.89 4.67 -34.37
C PHE A 70 22.22 4.60 -33.59
N PRO A 71 22.72 5.71 -33.02
CA PRO A 71 23.92 5.66 -32.18
C PRO A 71 23.75 4.63 -31.06
N PRO A 72 24.80 3.84 -30.73
CA PRO A 72 24.69 2.82 -29.69
C PRO A 72 24.34 3.47 -28.36
N ARG A 73 23.19 3.09 -27.80
CA ARG A 73 22.75 3.52 -26.46
C ARG A 73 23.83 3.13 -25.45
N ARG A 74 24.38 4.13 -24.75
CA ARG A 74 25.39 3.90 -23.71
C ARG A 74 24.71 3.41 -22.43
N VAL A 75 24.47 2.10 -22.40
CA VAL A 75 23.98 1.41 -21.21
C VAL A 75 25.14 1.24 -20.23
N HIS A 76 24.96 1.67 -18.99
CA HIS A 76 25.93 1.50 -17.92
C HIS A 76 25.30 0.87 -16.68
N ARG A 77 26.16 0.36 -15.79
CA ARG A 77 25.75 -0.25 -14.53
C ARG A 77 24.99 0.77 -13.67
N PHE A 78 23.83 0.39 -13.16
CA PHE A 78 23.07 1.19 -12.21
C PHE A 78 23.89 1.56 -10.98
N LYS A 79 23.88 2.86 -10.63
CA LYS A 79 24.53 3.40 -9.43
C LYS A 79 23.54 4.11 -8.51
N ARG A 80 22.64 4.88 -9.12
CA ARG A 80 21.57 5.65 -8.49
C ARG A 80 20.42 5.77 -9.47
N PRO A 81 19.18 6.01 -9.01
CA PRO A 81 18.08 6.26 -9.91
C PRO A 81 18.34 7.40 -10.88
N THR A 82 17.86 7.25 -12.11
CA THR A 82 17.70 8.31 -13.12
C THR A 82 16.23 8.70 -13.24
N LEU A 83 15.92 9.80 -13.94
CA LEU A 83 14.54 10.26 -14.07
C LEU A 83 13.70 9.30 -14.93
N THR A 84 14.23 8.90 -16.09
CA THR A 84 13.55 7.98 -17.04
C THR A 84 14.48 6.97 -17.72
N GLY A 85 15.78 7.00 -17.43
CA GLY A 85 16.81 6.20 -18.12
C GLY A 85 17.08 4.84 -17.50
N ASP A 86 16.36 4.44 -16.45
CA ASP A 86 16.61 3.15 -15.79
C ASP A 86 15.82 2.03 -16.48
N HIS A 87 16.48 0.90 -16.69
CA HIS A 87 15.94 -0.29 -17.35
C HIS A 87 16.05 -1.51 -16.45
N LEU A 88 14.97 -2.25 -16.36
CA LEU A 88 14.83 -3.39 -15.46
C LEU A 88 14.25 -4.61 -16.16
N TYR A 89 14.82 -5.78 -15.89
CA TYR A 89 14.16 -7.06 -16.10
C TYR A 89 14.61 -8.11 -15.07
N ILE A 90 13.78 -9.12 -14.83
CA ILE A 90 14.16 -10.26 -13.98
C ILE A 90 14.85 -11.30 -14.88
N SER A 91 16.14 -11.56 -14.63
CA SER A 91 16.95 -12.46 -15.45
C SER A 91 16.80 -13.92 -15.04
N SER A 92 16.68 -14.20 -13.74
CA SER A 92 16.56 -15.57 -13.22
C SER A 92 15.80 -15.64 -11.90
N ILE A 93 15.21 -16.81 -11.64
CA ILE A 93 14.50 -17.14 -10.39
C ILE A 93 15.17 -18.36 -9.78
N SER A 94 15.56 -18.29 -8.52
CA SER A 94 16.08 -19.44 -7.77
C SER A 94 14.92 -20.32 -7.34
N ASN A 95 14.84 -21.54 -7.86
CA ASN A 95 13.84 -22.53 -7.45
C ASN A 95 14.45 -23.47 -6.39
N PRO A 96 13.72 -23.79 -5.30
CA PRO A 96 14.20 -24.75 -4.32
C PRO A 96 14.31 -26.14 -4.95
N SER A 97 15.28 -26.93 -4.49
CA SER A 97 15.58 -28.27 -5.02
C SER A 97 14.71 -29.39 -4.44
N SER A 98 13.64 -29.09 -3.69
CA SER A 98 12.89 -30.11 -2.93
C SER A 98 11.48 -30.40 -3.45
N ASN A 99 11.05 -31.66 -3.31
CA ASN A 99 9.69 -32.15 -3.53
C ASN A 99 8.66 -31.60 -2.50
N GLU A 100 9.09 -30.73 -1.58
CA GLU A 100 8.30 -30.24 -0.45
C GLU A 100 7.42 -29.03 -0.81
N PHE A 101 7.72 -28.35 -1.92
CA PHE A 101 6.96 -27.19 -2.40
C PHE A 101 6.42 -27.47 -3.80
N ARG A 102 5.11 -27.28 -3.99
CA ARG A 102 4.55 -27.28 -5.36
C ARG A 102 5.05 -26.05 -6.10
N PRO A 103 5.29 -26.15 -7.43
CA PRO A 103 5.46 -24.98 -8.27
C PRO A 103 4.34 -23.97 -8.03
N ALA A 104 4.64 -22.67 -8.19
CA ALA A 104 3.62 -21.64 -7.99
C ALA A 104 2.38 -21.94 -8.84
N ALA A 105 1.20 -21.95 -8.20
CA ALA A 105 -0.08 -22.22 -8.89
C ALA A 105 -0.33 -21.23 -10.04
N SER A 106 0.27 -20.04 -9.98
CA SER A 106 0.31 -19.09 -11.08
C SER A 106 1.70 -18.45 -11.20
N PRO A 107 2.54 -18.89 -12.16
CA PRO A 107 3.88 -18.32 -12.39
C PRO A 107 3.85 -16.81 -12.64
N THR A 108 2.86 -16.31 -13.39
CA THR A 108 2.72 -14.87 -13.65
C THR A 108 2.47 -14.06 -12.38
N ARG A 109 1.71 -14.59 -11.41
CA ARG A 109 1.48 -13.86 -10.16
C ARG A 109 2.72 -13.87 -9.27
N GLN A 110 3.49 -14.96 -9.26
CA GLN A 110 4.80 -14.99 -8.58
C GLN A 110 5.74 -13.94 -9.16
N ILE A 111 5.79 -13.83 -10.50
CA ILE A 111 6.53 -12.78 -11.20
C ILE A 111 6.01 -11.37 -10.82
N ALA A 112 4.69 -11.17 -10.76
CA ALA A 112 4.11 -9.89 -10.36
C ALA A 112 4.50 -9.49 -8.93
N MET A 113 4.50 -10.44 -8.00
CA MET A 113 4.93 -10.23 -6.62
C MET A 113 6.42 -9.88 -6.52
N MET A 114 7.28 -10.60 -7.26
CA MET A 114 8.72 -10.31 -7.34
C MET A 114 8.98 -8.93 -7.94
N LEU A 115 8.30 -8.59 -9.03
CA LEU A 115 8.40 -7.28 -9.67
C LEU A 115 7.92 -6.18 -8.72
N TRP A 116 6.78 -6.37 -8.05
CA TRP A 116 6.27 -5.40 -7.07
C TRP A 116 7.26 -5.18 -5.93
N ALA A 117 7.85 -6.25 -5.36
CA ALA A 117 8.85 -6.13 -4.29
C ALA A 117 10.15 -5.46 -4.77
N THR A 118 10.53 -5.70 -6.02
CA THR A 118 11.70 -5.06 -6.66
C THR A 118 11.44 -3.56 -6.87
N LEU A 119 10.26 -3.19 -7.36
CA LEU A 119 9.83 -1.80 -7.52
C LEU A 119 9.67 -1.09 -6.18
N TYR A 120 9.20 -1.81 -5.15
CA TYR A 120 9.17 -1.31 -3.79
C TYR A 120 10.58 -0.91 -3.36
N TRP A 121 11.57 -1.78 -3.48
CA TRP A 121 12.97 -1.40 -3.19
C TRP A 121 13.47 -0.21 -4.03
N TYR A 122 13.17 -0.19 -5.33
CA TYR A 122 13.62 0.85 -6.25
C TYR A 122 13.06 2.23 -5.88
N PHE A 123 11.77 2.33 -5.58
CA PHE A 123 11.13 3.60 -5.20
C PHE A 123 11.38 4.03 -3.74
N HIS A 124 12.14 3.23 -2.97
CA HIS A 124 12.75 3.67 -1.70
C HIS A 124 14.17 4.24 -1.88
N GLN A 125 14.76 4.13 -3.08
CA GLN A 125 16.03 4.77 -3.34
C GLN A 125 15.89 6.31 -3.31
N PRO A 126 17.00 7.06 -3.12
CA PRO A 126 16.96 8.52 -3.17
C PRO A 126 16.34 9.03 -4.47
N GLU A 127 15.41 9.99 -4.36
CA GLU A 127 14.76 10.60 -5.51
C GLU A 127 15.80 11.22 -6.46
N PRO A 128 15.75 10.93 -7.78
CA PRO A 128 16.59 11.59 -8.76
C PRO A 128 16.19 13.05 -8.92
N THR A 129 17.04 13.86 -9.54
CA THR A 129 16.67 15.23 -9.93
C THR A 129 15.47 15.17 -10.88
N LEU A 130 14.37 15.83 -10.50
CA LEU A 130 13.15 15.85 -11.30
C LEU A 130 13.18 16.89 -12.41
N GLN A 131 14.09 17.87 -12.33
CA GLN A 131 14.24 18.93 -13.32
C GLN A 131 14.72 18.37 -14.66
N VAL A 132 13.93 18.58 -15.70
CA VAL A 132 14.26 18.21 -17.07
C VAL A 132 15.06 19.33 -17.72
N THR A 133 16.25 18.99 -18.23
CA THR A 133 17.08 19.92 -19.01
C THR A 133 17.02 19.51 -20.49
N ASN A 134 16.41 20.35 -21.32
CA ASN A 134 16.33 20.18 -22.78
C ASN A 134 16.77 21.47 -23.49
N THR A 135 16.74 21.48 -24.82
CA THR A 135 17.12 22.63 -25.64
C THR A 135 16.37 23.92 -25.25
N LEU A 136 15.11 23.80 -24.82
CA LEU A 136 14.25 24.91 -24.40
C LEU A 136 14.48 25.34 -22.94
N SER A 137 14.79 24.40 -22.03
CA SER A 137 14.96 24.67 -20.60
C SER A 137 16.41 24.87 -20.17
N LYS A 138 17.40 24.75 -21.09
CA LYS A 138 18.83 24.90 -20.80
C LYS A 138 19.20 26.24 -20.15
N ASN A 139 18.50 27.30 -20.52
CA ASN A 139 18.70 28.66 -19.98
C ASN A 139 17.77 28.98 -18.80
N THR A 140 16.84 28.08 -18.46
CA THR A 140 15.95 28.23 -17.32
C THR A 140 16.70 27.88 -16.05
N ALA A 141 16.62 28.75 -15.03
CA ALA A 141 17.19 28.45 -13.71
C ALA A 141 16.62 27.13 -13.16
N ASP A 142 17.42 26.33 -12.46
CA ASP A 142 17.03 24.98 -12.02
C ASP A 142 15.72 24.94 -11.24
N ALA A 143 15.43 25.95 -10.41
CA ALA A 143 14.18 26.04 -9.66
C ALA A 143 12.94 26.18 -10.55
N GLY A 144 13.08 26.79 -11.73
CA GLY A 144 12.01 27.02 -12.70
C GLY A 144 11.95 25.99 -13.83
N LYS A 145 12.90 25.04 -13.89
CA LYS A 145 12.89 23.99 -14.92
C LYS A 145 11.64 23.10 -14.81
N PRO A 146 11.11 22.62 -15.96
CA PRO A 146 10.01 21.67 -15.96
C PRO A 146 10.38 20.44 -15.14
N LYS A 147 9.41 19.87 -14.43
CA LYS A 147 9.60 18.67 -13.62
C LYS A 147 9.03 17.46 -14.34
N GLY A 148 9.87 16.47 -14.60
CA GLY A 148 9.46 15.18 -15.13
C GLY A 148 8.89 14.26 -14.05
N GLU A 149 8.50 13.07 -14.48
CA GLU A 149 8.04 11.99 -13.61
C GLU A 149 9.13 10.92 -13.49
N TRP A 150 9.45 10.53 -12.27
CA TRP A 150 10.39 9.45 -12.01
C TRP A 150 9.77 8.10 -12.42
N ARG A 151 10.34 7.49 -13.47
CA ARG A 151 9.88 6.26 -14.12
C ARG A 151 11.03 5.29 -14.33
N ILE A 152 10.71 4.00 -14.34
CA ILE A 152 11.62 2.91 -14.69
C ILE A 152 11.03 2.09 -15.83
N ASN A 153 11.85 1.74 -16.81
CA ASN A 153 11.47 0.93 -17.98
C ASN A 153 11.55 -0.56 -17.64
N ILE A 154 10.57 -1.33 -18.12
CA ILE A 154 10.48 -2.78 -17.96
C ILE A 154 10.76 -3.44 -19.30
N ASN A 155 11.96 -4.00 -19.44
CA ASN A 155 12.41 -4.58 -20.71
C ASN A 155 11.79 -5.96 -20.94
N ARG A 156 11.48 -6.27 -22.21
CA ARG A 156 11.01 -7.59 -22.66
C ARG A 156 12.16 -8.60 -22.76
N GLU A 157 12.82 -8.85 -21.63
CA GLU A 157 14.00 -9.69 -21.48
C GLU A 157 13.85 -10.66 -20.30
N GLY A 158 14.74 -11.66 -20.22
CA GLY A 158 14.70 -12.67 -19.16
C GLY A 158 13.33 -13.34 -19.05
N VAL A 159 12.74 -13.33 -17.84
CA VAL A 159 11.41 -13.91 -17.59
C VAL A 159 10.27 -13.17 -18.32
N PHE A 160 10.50 -11.93 -18.75
CA PHE A 160 9.51 -11.10 -19.45
C PHE A 160 9.49 -11.33 -20.96
N LYS A 161 10.43 -12.11 -21.51
CA LYS A 161 10.49 -12.44 -22.95
C LYS A 161 9.23 -13.18 -23.43
N GLY A 162 8.58 -13.92 -22.54
CA GLY A 162 7.37 -14.68 -22.85
C GLY A 162 6.19 -13.79 -23.25
N ARG A 163 5.46 -14.19 -24.31
CA ARG A 163 4.37 -13.43 -24.95
C ARG A 163 3.24 -13.00 -24.01
N VAL A 164 3.02 -13.73 -22.92
CA VAL A 164 1.83 -13.59 -22.08
C VAL A 164 2.10 -12.82 -20.78
N VAL A 165 3.37 -12.67 -20.39
CA VAL A 165 3.72 -12.13 -19.07
C VAL A 165 3.43 -10.63 -19.01
N LEU A 166 4.03 -9.82 -19.89
CA LEU A 166 3.83 -8.37 -19.89
C LEU A 166 2.35 -7.96 -20.06
N PRO A 167 1.56 -8.54 -21.00
CA PRO A 167 0.13 -8.22 -21.09
C PRO A 167 -0.67 -8.58 -19.83
N LYS A 168 -0.30 -9.65 -19.11
CA LYS A 168 -0.93 -9.99 -17.84
C LYS A 168 -0.53 -9.01 -16.73
N LEU A 169 0.74 -8.61 -16.66
CA LEU A 169 1.22 -7.63 -15.68
C LEU A 169 0.57 -6.25 -15.89
N GLU A 170 0.39 -5.85 -17.15
CA GLU A 170 -0.35 -4.64 -17.50
C GLU A 170 -1.82 -4.73 -17.10
N ARG A 171 -2.52 -5.84 -17.43
CA ARG A 171 -3.91 -6.05 -16.98
C ARG A 171 -4.07 -6.12 -15.46
N MET A 172 -3.02 -6.49 -14.74
CA MET A 172 -2.98 -6.43 -13.27
C MET A 172 -2.78 -4.99 -12.76
N GLY A 173 -2.38 -4.05 -13.62
CA GLY A 173 -2.09 -2.65 -13.30
C GLY A 173 -0.67 -2.39 -12.81
N LEU A 174 0.24 -3.38 -12.88
CA LEU A 174 1.59 -3.25 -12.32
C LEU A 174 2.55 -2.47 -13.23
N ILE A 175 2.32 -2.56 -14.55
CA ILE A 175 3.11 -1.89 -15.59
C ILE A 175 2.16 -1.22 -16.58
N ALA A 176 2.65 -0.23 -17.31
CA ALA A 176 1.88 0.49 -18.33
C ALA A 176 2.71 0.73 -19.60
N THR A 177 2.06 1.09 -20.70
CA THR A 177 2.66 1.55 -21.94
C THR A 177 2.02 2.87 -22.36
N GLU A 178 2.76 3.71 -23.08
CA GLU A 178 2.20 4.90 -23.74
C GLU A 178 1.66 4.56 -25.14
N ASP A 179 2.03 3.38 -25.67
CA ASP A 179 1.54 2.87 -26.94
C ASP A 179 0.11 2.34 -26.79
N SER A 180 -0.87 3.13 -27.25
CA SER A 180 -2.28 2.76 -27.28
C SER A 180 -2.71 2.18 -28.63
N THR A 181 -1.77 1.86 -29.53
CA THR A 181 -2.09 1.31 -30.83
C THR A 181 -2.43 -0.18 -30.73
N VAL A 182 -3.20 -0.67 -31.71
CA VAL A 182 -3.53 -2.11 -31.80
C VAL A 182 -2.36 -2.92 -32.37
N GLY A 183 -1.50 -2.30 -33.20
CA GLY A 183 -0.48 -2.98 -34.00
C GLY A 183 -1.02 -3.51 -35.33
N CYS A 184 -0.14 -3.70 -36.32
CA CYS A 184 -0.48 -4.26 -37.63
C CYS A 184 0.20 -5.62 -37.88
N ALA A 185 1.19 -5.98 -37.07
CA ALA A 185 1.83 -7.28 -37.14
C ALA A 185 0.82 -8.41 -36.99
N GLN A 186 0.78 -9.25 -38.02
CA GLN A 186 0.01 -10.49 -38.02
C GLN A 186 0.82 -11.67 -37.46
N ASP A 187 2.15 -11.56 -37.46
CA ASP A 187 3.04 -12.56 -36.89
C ASP A 187 3.02 -12.49 -35.35
N GLU A 188 2.70 -13.63 -34.73
CA GLU A 188 2.73 -13.79 -33.27
C GLU A 188 4.14 -13.64 -32.66
N SER A 189 5.20 -13.73 -33.47
CA SER A 189 6.58 -13.50 -33.03
C SER A 189 7.02 -12.04 -33.06
N SER A 190 6.17 -11.15 -33.59
CA SER A 190 6.49 -9.74 -33.74
C SER A 190 6.88 -9.08 -32.41
N PRO A 191 7.92 -8.23 -32.42
CA PRO A 191 8.23 -7.38 -31.29
C PRO A 191 7.21 -6.24 -31.11
N GLU A 192 6.28 -6.06 -32.06
CA GLU A 192 5.17 -5.12 -31.91
C GLU A 192 4.32 -5.47 -30.69
N GLY A 193 4.01 -4.45 -29.88
CA GLY A 193 3.27 -4.59 -28.63
C GLY A 193 4.14 -4.90 -27.40
N TRP A 194 3.85 -4.20 -26.30
CA TRP A 194 4.49 -4.36 -24.97
C TRP A 194 6.02 -4.28 -24.96
N SER A 195 6.63 -3.46 -25.83
CA SER A 195 8.08 -3.26 -25.91
C SER A 195 8.58 -2.07 -25.05
N ARG A 196 7.73 -1.05 -24.86
CA ARG A 196 8.03 0.18 -24.11
C ARG A 196 7.23 0.25 -22.81
N MET A 197 7.33 -0.82 -22.01
CA MET A 197 6.64 -0.89 -20.73
C MET A 197 7.38 -0.06 -19.67
N PHE A 198 6.66 0.58 -18.76
CA PHE A 198 7.24 1.33 -17.67
C PHE A 198 6.38 1.28 -16.40
N VAL A 199 6.98 1.72 -15.29
CA VAL A 199 6.27 2.01 -14.03
C VAL A 199 6.70 3.39 -13.55
N SER A 200 5.74 4.24 -13.19
CA SER A 200 6.03 5.52 -12.55
C SER A 200 5.96 5.40 -11.04
N ARG A 201 6.75 6.23 -10.34
CA ARG A 201 6.69 6.27 -8.87
C ARG A 201 5.28 6.59 -8.38
N ARG A 202 4.61 7.55 -9.04
CA ARG A 202 3.26 8.00 -8.65
C ARG A 202 2.27 6.85 -8.73
N THR A 203 2.28 6.08 -9.82
CA THR A 203 1.34 4.98 -10.01
C THR A 203 1.67 3.81 -9.08
N PHE A 204 2.96 3.48 -8.91
CA PHE A 204 3.40 2.43 -8.00
C PHE A 204 2.86 2.61 -6.57
N TRP A 205 2.95 3.82 -6.02
CA TRP A 205 2.45 4.11 -4.68
C TRP A 205 0.92 4.15 -4.56
N GLN A 206 0.19 3.93 -5.64
CA GLN A 206 -1.26 3.78 -5.61
C GLN A 206 -1.69 2.32 -5.87
N LEU A 207 -0.72 1.42 -6.05
CA LEU A 207 -0.95 -0.01 -6.14
C LEU A 207 -1.11 -0.60 -4.75
N ASP A 208 -2.27 -1.21 -4.50
CA ASP A 208 -2.52 -1.87 -3.24
C ASP A 208 -1.62 -3.11 -3.07
N PRO A 209 -0.73 -3.13 -2.06
CA PRO A 209 0.18 -4.25 -1.83
C PRO A 209 -0.56 -5.58 -1.62
N ARG A 210 -1.82 -5.56 -1.13
CA ARG A 210 -2.62 -6.77 -0.90
C ARG A 210 -2.97 -7.51 -2.20
N ILE A 211 -2.85 -6.84 -3.34
CA ILE A 211 -3.07 -7.45 -4.67
C ILE A 211 -1.84 -8.29 -5.08
N TYR A 212 -0.65 -7.87 -4.66
CA TYR A 212 0.63 -8.43 -5.14
C TYR A 212 1.34 -9.30 -4.12
N LEU A 213 1.14 -9.03 -2.82
CA LEU A 213 1.68 -9.82 -1.73
C LEU A 213 0.63 -10.86 -1.30
N PHE A 214 0.76 -12.09 -1.77
CA PHE A 214 -0.15 -13.20 -1.46
C PHE A 214 0.61 -14.54 -1.29
N THR A 215 -0.08 -15.56 -0.80
CA THR A 215 0.46 -16.86 -0.34
C THR A 215 0.56 -17.94 -1.43
N LEU A 216 1.55 -18.84 -1.34
CA LEU A 216 1.61 -20.13 -2.07
C LEU A 216 1.25 -21.31 -1.11
N SER A 217 0.65 -22.39 -1.62
CA SER A 217 0.18 -23.53 -0.80
C SER A 217 1.31 -24.52 -0.41
N PRO A 218 1.42 -24.92 0.88
CA PRO A 218 2.28 -26.03 1.29
C PRO A 218 1.70 -27.41 0.91
N LEU A 219 2.53 -28.45 0.84
CA LEU A 219 2.15 -29.80 0.38
C LEU A 219 1.12 -30.53 1.27
N ALA A 220 0.89 -30.07 2.50
CA ALA A 220 0.03 -30.73 3.48
C ALA A 220 -1.30 -29.99 3.68
N THR A 221 -2.22 -30.12 2.74
CA THR A 221 -3.65 -29.92 3.00
C THR A 221 -4.33 -31.30 3.05
N PRO A 222 -4.82 -31.77 4.21
CA PRO A 222 -5.54 -33.04 4.32
C PRO A 222 -6.98 -32.97 3.76
N PHE A 223 -7.39 -31.84 3.18
CA PHE A 223 -8.75 -31.64 2.69
C PHE A 223 -8.78 -31.63 1.16
N PRO A 224 -9.65 -32.45 0.51
CA PRO A 224 -9.84 -32.35 -0.92
C PRO A 224 -10.46 -30.99 -1.26
N THR A 225 -9.90 -30.35 -2.28
CA THR A 225 -10.44 -29.14 -2.92
C THR A 225 -11.83 -29.43 -3.48
N ALA A 226 -12.86 -29.31 -2.65
CA ALA A 226 -14.24 -29.31 -3.11
C ALA A 226 -14.52 -27.95 -3.75
N SER A 227 -14.69 -27.95 -5.08
CA SER A 227 -15.26 -26.85 -5.85
C SER A 227 -16.57 -26.38 -5.19
N PRO A 228 -16.90 -25.08 -5.17
CA PRO A 228 -18.25 -24.67 -4.83
C PRO A 228 -19.20 -25.29 -5.86
N TYR A 229 -20.14 -26.07 -5.34
CA TYR A 229 -21.27 -26.74 -6.01
C TYR A 229 -21.69 -26.18 -7.39
N PRO A 230 -21.90 -27.02 -8.43
CA PRO A 230 -22.70 -26.64 -9.56
C PRO A 230 -24.18 -26.60 -9.11
N SER A 231 -24.72 -25.40 -8.94
CA SER A 231 -26.16 -25.19 -8.76
C SER A 231 -26.88 -25.54 -10.05
N ARG A 232 -27.38 -26.78 -10.16
CA ARG A 232 -28.42 -27.14 -11.13
C ARG A 232 -29.77 -27.12 -10.41
N PRO A 233 -30.81 -26.45 -10.93
CA PRO A 233 -32.12 -26.46 -10.29
C PRO A 233 -32.83 -27.77 -10.64
N ALA A 234 -33.15 -28.59 -9.64
CA ALA A 234 -34.08 -29.70 -9.79
C ALA A 234 -35.35 -29.39 -8.99
N SER A 235 -36.48 -29.39 -9.69
CA SER A 235 -37.86 -29.18 -9.20
C SER A 235 -38.26 -30.14 -8.08
N PRO A 236 -39.32 -29.84 -7.30
CA PRO A 236 -39.64 -30.58 -6.10
C PRO A 236 -40.39 -31.88 -6.42
N ALA A 237 -39.89 -33.00 -5.90
CA ALA A 237 -40.66 -34.23 -5.76
C ALA A 237 -40.53 -34.73 -4.33
N ALA A 238 -41.63 -35.28 -3.83
CA ALA A 238 -41.92 -35.51 -2.43
C ALA A 238 -41.60 -36.94 -1.97
N VAL A 239 -41.54 -37.08 -0.64
CA VAL A 239 -41.84 -38.27 0.19
C VAL A 239 -40.68 -39.23 0.58
N ALA A 240 -40.50 -39.26 1.90
CA ALA A 240 -40.21 -40.37 2.83
C ALA A 240 -38.80 -40.97 3.05
N ASP A 241 -38.51 -40.96 4.36
CA ASP A 241 -37.95 -42.02 5.21
C ASP A 241 -36.44 -42.23 5.41
N SER A 242 -36.03 -41.78 6.59
CA SER A 242 -35.30 -42.49 7.65
C SER A 242 -34.10 -43.38 7.29
N LYS A 243 -32.91 -42.93 7.73
CA LYS A 243 -31.89 -43.78 8.39
C LYS A 243 -31.00 -42.94 9.31
N LYS A 244 -30.95 -43.34 10.58
CA LYS A 244 -30.01 -42.86 11.61
C LYS A 244 -28.60 -43.36 11.27
N GLU A 245 -27.64 -42.46 11.16
CA GLU A 245 -26.21 -42.79 11.30
C GLU A 245 -25.59 -41.82 12.30
N GLN A 246 -24.87 -42.41 13.27
CA GLN A 246 -24.19 -41.74 14.37
C GLN A 246 -23.10 -40.80 13.83
N GLN A 247 -23.30 -39.49 13.95
CA GLN A 247 -22.21 -38.52 13.77
C GLN A 247 -21.43 -38.41 15.07
N THR A 248 -20.22 -38.94 15.07
CA THR A 248 -19.13 -38.49 15.92
C THR A 248 -18.94 -36.99 15.68
N GLU A 249 -19.04 -36.17 16.72
CA GLU A 249 -18.80 -34.73 16.65
C GLU A 249 -17.34 -34.45 16.24
N GLN A 250 -17.09 -34.38 14.93
CA GLN A 250 -15.94 -33.67 14.39
C GLN A 250 -16.30 -32.18 14.40
N VAL A 251 -15.77 -31.46 15.37
CA VAL A 251 -15.76 -30.00 15.42
C VAL A 251 -15.06 -29.52 14.15
N SER A 252 -15.86 -29.16 13.15
CA SER A 252 -15.40 -28.53 11.92
C SER A 252 -14.84 -27.16 12.28
N GLN A 253 -13.52 -27.01 12.21
CA GLN A 253 -12.86 -25.70 12.18
C GLN A 253 -13.17 -25.04 10.82
N GLY A 254 -14.43 -24.64 10.63
CA GLY A 254 -14.91 -23.92 9.46
C GLY A 254 -15.01 -22.42 9.73
N LEU A 255 -14.44 -21.61 8.83
CA LEU A 255 -14.79 -20.23 8.47
C LEU A 255 -14.86 -19.12 9.55
N TRP A 256 -14.81 -19.44 10.84
CA TRP A 256 -15.03 -18.50 11.94
C TRP A 256 -13.97 -18.72 13.01
N SER A 257 -12.71 -18.41 12.68
CA SER A 257 -11.69 -18.23 13.70
C SER A 257 -11.89 -16.87 14.38
N PRO A 258 -11.96 -16.79 15.73
CA PRO A 258 -12.08 -15.52 16.46
C PRO A 258 -10.82 -14.64 16.37
N THR A 259 -9.72 -15.19 15.87
CA THR A 259 -8.53 -14.44 15.45
C THR A 259 -8.63 -14.21 13.94
N ALA A 260 -9.21 -13.07 13.53
CA ALA A 260 -9.20 -12.68 12.13
C ALA A 260 -7.75 -12.61 11.64
N PRO A 261 -7.35 -13.39 10.62
CA PRO A 261 -6.02 -13.28 10.06
C PRO A 261 -5.81 -11.87 9.47
N GLY A 262 -4.59 -11.32 9.57
CA GLY A 262 -4.30 -9.94 9.13
C GLY A 262 -4.62 -9.67 7.65
N PRO A 263 -4.57 -8.40 7.19
CA PRO A 263 -5.10 -7.96 5.89
C PRO A 263 -4.43 -8.59 4.64
N PHE A 264 -3.31 -9.29 4.82
CA PHE A 264 -2.58 -10.01 3.76
C PHE A 264 -2.90 -11.51 3.70
N HIS A 265 -3.78 -12.00 4.58
CA HIS A 265 -4.09 -13.42 4.66
C HIS A 265 -5.32 -13.78 3.79
N SER A 266 -5.16 -14.77 2.91
CA SER A 266 -6.23 -15.27 2.03
C SER A 266 -6.29 -16.79 2.11
N SER A 267 -7.44 -17.35 2.48
CA SER A 267 -7.67 -18.81 2.53
C SER A 267 -7.75 -19.45 1.16
N SER A 268 -8.07 -18.69 0.11
CA SER A 268 -8.07 -19.13 -1.28
C SER A 268 -6.72 -18.98 -1.97
N HIS A 269 -5.74 -18.39 -1.28
CA HIS A 269 -4.41 -18.07 -1.83
C HIS A 269 -4.44 -17.21 -3.11
N LEU A 270 -5.56 -16.54 -3.39
CA LEU A 270 -5.73 -15.62 -4.50
C LEU A 270 -5.83 -14.17 -3.97
N PRO A 271 -5.22 -13.21 -4.67
CA PRO A 271 -5.53 -11.80 -4.51
C PRO A 271 -7.01 -11.57 -4.75
N THR A 272 -7.70 -11.14 -3.72
CA THR A 272 -9.13 -10.82 -3.75
C THR A 272 -9.31 -9.37 -4.24
N TYR A 273 -8.69 -9.01 -5.36
CA TYR A 273 -9.06 -7.77 -6.05
C TYR A 273 -10.22 -8.08 -6.98
N TYR A 274 -11.40 -7.64 -6.57
CA TYR A 274 -12.55 -7.58 -7.46
C TYR A 274 -12.68 -6.16 -7.97
N PRO A 275 -12.90 -5.96 -9.28
CA PRO A 275 -13.23 -4.63 -9.77
C PRO A 275 -14.46 -4.10 -9.01
N PRO A 276 -14.58 -2.78 -8.82
CA PRO A 276 -15.74 -2.21 -8.15
C PRO A 276 -17.03 -2.70 -8.82
N PRO A 277 -18.00 -3.22 -8.06
CA PRO A 277 -19.27 -3.67 -8.65
C PRO A 277 -20.02 -2.46 -9.23
N PRO A 278 -20.99 -2.69 -10.13
CA PRO A 278 -21.91 -1.64 -10.58
C PRO A 278 -22.49 -0.87 -9.39
N ALA A 279 -22.49 0.47 -9.49
CA ALA A 279 -22.85 1.33 -8.38
C ALA A 279 -24.32 1.16 -7.98
N GLN A 280 -24.54 0.73 -6.74
CA GLN A 280 -25.83 0.81 -6.05
C GLN A 280 -25.82 2.00 -5.11
N TYR A 281 -26.99 2.59 -4.82
CA TYR A 281 -27.08 3.81 -4.02
C TYR A 281 -27.91 3.61 -2.75
N VAL A 282 -27.54 4.35 -1.71
CA VAL A 282 -28.23 4.40 -0.42
C VAL A 282 -28.28 5.84 0.08
N PHE A 283 -29.10 6.10 1.10
CA PHE A 283 -29.15 7.37 1.79
C PHE A 283 -28.64 7.22 3.23
N THR A 284 -27.67 8.06 3.61
CA THR A 284 -27.19 8.22 4.98
C THR A 284 -27.11 9.72 5.28
N ASN A 285 -27.55 10.16 6.46
CA ASN A 285 -27.53 11.57 6.85
C ASN A 285 -28.14 12.53 5.79
N ASN A 286 -29.23 12.09 5.14
CA ASN A 286 -29.92 12.80 4.04
C ASN A 286 -29.08 13.03 2.77
N ALA A 287 -27.94 12.36 2.62
CA ALA A 287 -27.13 12.38 1.41
C ALA A 287 -27.28 11.08 0.63
N ARG A 288 -27.56 11.16 -0.68
CA ARG A 288 -27.50 10.01 -1.59
C ARG A 288 -26.06 9.72 -1.96
N HIS A 289 -25.59 8.49 -1.74
CA HIS A 289 -24.22 8.09 -2.05
C HIS A 289 -24.18 6.62 -2.50
N PRO A 290 -23.12 6.18 -3.19
CA PRO A 290 -22.97 4.77 -3.52
C PRO A 290 -22.79 3.92 -2.27
N ILE A 291 -23.24 2.67 -2.32
CA ILE A 291 -22.92 1.66 -1.32
C ILE A 291 -21.42 1.36 -1.44
N ARG A 292 -20.68 1.59 -0.35
CA ARG A 292 -19.23 1.40 -0.28
C ARG A 292 -18.89 0.23 0.64
N PRO A 293 -17.68 -0.36 0.54
CA PRO A 293 -17.26 -1.46 1.41
C PRO A 293 -17.39 -1.11 2.89
N LYS A 294 -17.74 -2.11 3.71
CA LYS A 294 -17.80 -1.96 5.17
C LYS A 294 -16.39 -1.67 5.71
N PRO A 295 -16.24 -0.78 6.71
CA PRO A 295 -14.97 -0.60 7.40
C PRO A 295 -14.46 -1.91 8.03
N PRO A 296 -13.13 -2.02 8.28
CA PRO A 296 -12.54 -3.16 8.99
C PRO A 296 -13.11 -3.35 10.40
N ARG A 297 -12.90 -4.52 10.99
CA ARG A 297 -13.41 -4.84 12.34
C ARG A 297 -12.59 -4.12 13.42
N GLN A 298 -13.16 -3.98 14.61
CA GLN A 298 -12.44 -3.45 15.77
C GLN A 298 -11.12 -4.19 16.01
N GLY A 299 -10.03 -3.45 16.21
CA GLY A 299 -8.68 -3.98 16.40
C GLY A 299 -7.98 -4.44 15.12
N GLU A 300 -8.67 -4.51 13.98
CA GLU A 300 -8.09 -4.95 12.71
C GLU A 300 -7.14 -3.89 12.14
N VAL A 301 -5.94 -4.32 11.74
CA VAL A 301 -4.94 -3.47 11.09
C VAL A 301 -5.35 -3.25 9.64
N LEU A 302 -5.57 -1.98 9.27
CA LEU A 302 -6.03 -1.57 7.94
C LEU A 302 -4.90 -1.04 7.05
N TYR A 303 -3.76 -0.73 7.64
CA TYR A 303 -2.60 -0.17 6.95
C TYR A 303 -1.32 -0.48 7.71
N THR A 304 -0.25 -0.83 6.99
CA THR A 304 1.11 -1.03 7.54
C THR A 304 2.14 -0.61 6.51
N ARG A 305 3.17 0.13 6.94
CA ARG A 305 4.33 0.48 6.12
C ARG A 305 5.58 0.63 6.98
N TYR A 306 6.70 0.05 6.54
CA TYR A 306 8.00 0.33 7.15
C TYR A 306 8.50 1.70 6.71
N ILE A 307 9.06 2.47 7.63
CA ILE A 307 9.52 3.84 7.39
C ILE A 307 11.03 3.91 7.62
N PRO A 308 11.86 3.85 6.55
CA PRO A 308 13.31 3.89 6.68
C PRO A 308 13.87 5.09 7.45
N SER A 309 13.24 6.27 7.33
CA SER A 309 13.75 7.48 7.99
C SER A 309 13.67 7.45 9.52
N VAL A 310 12.83 6.58 10.08
CA VAL A 310 12.74 6.38 11.55
C VAL A 310 13.04 4.95 11.97
N GLY A 311 13.21 4.01 11.02
CA GLY A 311 13.55 2.62 11.29
C GLY A 311 12.41 1.80 11.91
N GLN A 312 11.15 2.22 11.75
CA GLN A 312 9.99 1.64 12.44
C GLN A 312 8.86 1.29 11.46
N TYR A 313 7.99 0.37 11.86
CA TYR A 313 6.70 0.18 11.19
C TYR A 313 5.67 1.19 11.69
N LEU A 314 5.05 1.91 10.76
CA LEU A 314 3.81 2.64 11.01
C LEU A 314 2.63 1.75 10.64
N SER A 315 1.66 1.61 11.55
CA SER A 315 0.41 0.93 11.27
C SER A 315 -0.81 1.72 11.75
N PHE A 316 -1.94 1.52 11.08
CA PHE A 316 -3.24 1.99 11.53
C PHE A 316 -4.16 0.80 11.76
N ARG A 317 -4.92 0.82 12.85
CA ARG A 317 -5.96 -0.18 13.15
C ARG A 317 -7.24 0.48 13.58
N VAL A 318 -8.38 -0.19 13.38
CA VAL A 318 -9.65 0.30 13.92
C VAL A 318 -9.59 0.26 15.45
N ALA A 319 -10.06 1.31 16.10
CA ALA A 319 -10.14 1.37 17.55
C ALA A 319 -11.09 0.28 18.11
N SER A 320 -10.90 -0.10 19.38
CA SER A 320 -11.65 -1.19 20.01
C SER A 320 -12.22 -0.79 21.36
N LEU A 321 -13.43 -1.26 21.66
CA LEU A 321 -14.04 -1.20 22.99
C LEU A 321 -13.55 -2.32 23.93
N SER A 322 -12.56 -3.10 23.52
CA SER A 322 -11.96 -4.12 24.39
C SER A 322 -11.45 -3.47 25.69
N ALA A 323 -11.87 -4.03 26.83
CA ALA A 323 -11.37 -3.63 28.14
C ALA A 323 -9.88 -3.98 28.34
N LYS A 324 -9.33 -4.86 27.50
CA LYS A 324 -7.90 -5.22 27.48
C LYS A 324 -7.20 -4.51 26.34
N ALA A 325 -5.89 -4.28 26.50
CA ALA A 325 -5.03 -3.82 25.41
C ALA A 325 -5.22 -4.66 24.15
N VAL A 326 -5.39 -3.99 23.02
CA VAL A 326 -5.48 -4.65 21.71
C VAL A 326 -4.10 -5.19 21.34
N ARG A 327 -4.01 -6.50 21.13
CA ARG A 327 -2.77 -7.15 20.68
C ARG A 327 -2.46 -6.70 19.25
N HIS A 328 -1.26 -6.17 19.02
CA HIS A 328 -0.77 -5.88 17.68
C HIS A 328 -0.53 -7.18 16.89
N GLN A 329 -1.05 -7.25 15.66
CA GLN A 329 -0.93 -8.40 14.77
C GLN A 329 -0.19 -8.06 13.45
N GLY A 330 0.68 -7.05 13.49
CA GLY A 330 1.51 -6.66 12.35
C GLY A 330 3.00 -6.84 12.64
N PRO A 331 3.85 -6.60 11.63
CA PRO A 331 5.29 -6.53 11.85
C PRO A 331 5.67 -5.39 12.79
N VAL A 332 6.83 -5.56 13.42
CA VAL A 332 7.51 -4.59 14.28
C VAL A 332 8.98 -4.62 13.92
N SER A 333 9.69 -3.50 14.02
CA SER A 333 11.13 -3.49 13.84
C SER A 333 11.83 -4.16 15.02
N ASP A 334 12.84 -4.99 14.76
CA ASP A 334 13.77 -5.42 15.81
C ASP A 334 14.52 -4.19 16.32
N GLN A 335 14.30 -3.80 17.58
CA GLN A 335 15.07 -2.72 18.17
C GLN A 335 16.56 -3.08 18.16
N VAL A 336 17.42 -2.11 17.83
CA VAL A 336 18.86 -2.17 18.11
C VAL A 336 19.04 -2.64 19.56
N PRO A 337 19.83 -3.69 19.83
CA PRO A 337 19.96 -4.20 21.19
C PRO A 337 20.54 -3.11 22.08
N ASN A 338 19.76 -2.71 23.08
CA ASN A 338 20.23 -1.88 24.17
C ASN A 338 21.43 -2.64 24.82
N PRO A 339 22.64 -2.06 24.88
CA PRO A 339 23.87 -2.78 25.28
C PRO A 339 23.91 -3.26 26.74
N HIS A 340 22.79 -3.22 27.45
CA HIS A 340 22.65 -3.72 28.83
C HIS A 340 21.87 -5.03 28.98
N ARG A 341 21.51 -5.72 27.89
CA ARG A 341 21.04 -7.12 27.98
C ARG A 341 22.13 -8.09 27.52
N LEU A 342 22.91 -8.55 28.49
CA LEU A 342 23.88 -9.64 28.32
C LEU A 342 23.13 -10.97 28.03
N SER A 343 23.56 -11.60 26.93
CA SER A 343 23.49 -13.01 26.51
C SER A 343 22.69 -14.01 27.35
N GLY A 344 21.89 -14.84 26.67
CA GLY A 344 21.44 -16.13 27.20
C GLY A 344 20.53 -16.92 26.26
N THR A 345 21.14 -17.72 25.39
CA THR A 345 20.63 -18.99 24.81
C THR A 345 19.23 -19.03 24.18
N ALA A 346 19.22 -19.20 22.84
CA ALA A 346 18.06 -19.63 22.08
C ALA A 346 17.66 -21.08 22.47
N ALA A 347 16.41 -21.24 22.92
CA ALA A 347 15.71 -22.52 23.02
C ALA A 347 14.35 -22.39 22.32
N PRO A 348 13.88 -23.45 21.62
CA PRO A 348 12.59 -23.44 20.93
C PRO A 348 11.45 -23.67 21.93
N ASP A 349 10.26 -23.17 21.58
CA ASP A 349 8.97 -23.39 22.24
C ASP A 349 8.79 -22.80 23.65
N SER A 350 8.34 -21.54 23.69
CA SER A 350 7.27 -21.08 24.60
C SER A 350 6.73 -19.72 24.12
N PRO A 351 5.41 -19.52 24.02
CA PRO A 351 4.83 -18.20 23.84
C PRO A 351 5.05 -17.44 25.14
N THR A 352 6.21 -16.78 25.27
CA THR A 352 6.45 -15.81 26.33
C THR A 352 5.52 -14.63 26.06
N SER A 353 4.32 -14.83 26.60
CA SER A 353 3.34 -13.82 26.90
C SER A 353 4.03 -12.81 27.81
N ALA A 354 4.64 -11.80 27.22
CA ALA A 354 4.79 -10.53 27.91
C ALA A 354 3.38 -10.17 28.35
N ALA A 355 3.12 -10.23 29.66
CA ALA A 355 1.84 -9.88 30.23
C ALA A 355 1.35 -8.56 29.60
N ASN A 356 0.15 -8.60 29.00
CA ASN A 356 -0.55 -7.45 28.44
C ASN A 356 -0.87 -6.44 29.56
N ASN A 357 0.12 -5.65 29.95
CA ASN A 357 -0.03 -4.52 30.90
C ASN A 357 -0.20 -3.17 30.17
N GLY A 358 -0.58 -3.21 28.89
CA GLY A 358 -0.89 -2.01 28.12
C GLY A 358 -2.28 -1.46 28.46
N MET A 359 -2.48 -0.16 28.22
CA MET A 359 -3.79 0.49 28.29
C MET A 359 -4.70 -0.01 27.14
N SER A 360 -6.00 -0.09 27.40
CA SER A 360 -7.06 -0.19 26.40
C SER A 360 -7.18 1.10 25.57
N ASP A 361 -7.86 1.04 24.42
CA ASP A 361 -8.04 2.23 23.58
C ASP A 361 -8.89 3.32 24.28
N VAL A 362 -9.85 2.91 25.11
CA VAL A 362 -10.66 3.84 25.92
C VAL A 362 -9.78 4.56 26.93
N GLU A 363 -8.86 3.85 27.59
CA GLU A 363 -7.91 4.47 28.53
C GLU A 363 -6.92 5.40 27.79
N TYR A 364 -6.45 5.03 26.60
CA TYR A 364 -5.61 5.91 25.77
C TYR A 364 -6.36 7.18 25.37
N LEU A 365 -7.61 7.06 24.91
CA LEU A 365 -8.45 8.20 24.57
C LEU A 365 -8.69 9.10 25.78
N HIS A 366 -9.02 8.52 26.93
CA HIS A 366 -9.18 9.27 28.18
C HIS A 366 -7.90 10.04 28.53
N LYS A 367 -6.73 9.38 28.49
CA LYS A 367 -5.43 10.04 28.71
C LYS A 367 -5.19 11.18 27.70
N TRP A 368 -5.39 10.92 26.41
CA TRP A 368 -5.03 11.86 25.36
C TRP A 368 -5.99 13.04 25.26
N MET A 369 -7.30 12.84 25.41
CA MET A 369 -8.29 13.92 25.33
C MET A 369 -8.27 14.85 26.54
N ASN A 370 -7.78 14.37 27.70
CA ASN A 370 -7.55 15.20 28.89
C ASN A 370 -6.20 15.93 28.89
N ASP A 371 -5.29 15.66 27.93
CA ASP A 371 -4.10 16.50 27.73
C ASP A 371 -4.55 17.90 27.29
N ALA A 372 -4.12 18.94 28.02
CA ALA A 372 -4.61 20.32 27.82
C ALA A 372 -4.45 20.82 26.38
N ARG A 373 -3.39 20.39 25.68
CA ARG A 373 -3.15 20.77 24.28
C ARG A 373 -4.12 20.05 23.34
N VAL A 374 -4.47 18.79 23.59
CA VAL A 374 -5.49 18.08 22.81
C VAL A 374 -6.87 18.65 23.09
N SER A 375 -7.22 18.80 24.38
CA SER A 375 -8.49 19.34 24.85
C SER A 375 -8.78 20.72 24.25
N HIS A 376 -7.77 21.59 24.13
CA HIS A 376 -7.91 22.92 23.52
C HIS A 376 -8.54 22.89 22.10
N PHE A 377 -8.24 21.86 21.30
CA PHE A 377 -8.76 21.74 19.93
C PHE A 377 -9.95 20.79 19.80
N TRP A 378 -9.97 19.71 20.58
CA TRP A 378 -10.99 18.66 20.49
C TRP A 378 -12.19 18.90 21.42
N GLY A 379 -11.99 19.50 22.58
CA GLY A 379 -13.08 19.77 23.54
C GLY A 379 -13.66 18.53 24.22
N GLU A 380 -13.04 17.35 24.07
CA GLU A 380 -13.56 16.05 24.54
C GLU A 380 -12.95 15.59 25.88
N ALA A 381 -12.47 16.52 26.72
CA ALA A 381 -11.98 16.20 28.05
C ALA A 381 -13.13 15.80 28.97
N GLY A 382 -12.89 14.85 29.88
CA GLY A 382 -13.95 14.29 30.73
C GLY A 382 -13.56 12.96 31.38
N PRO A 383 -14.45 12.39 32.20
CA PRO A 383 -14.22 11.09 32.84
C PRO A 383 -14.19 9.97 31.80
N GLN A 384 -13.51 8.85 32.09
CA GLN A 384 -13.36 7.73 31.15
C GLN A 384 -14.67 7.21 30.52
N SER A 385 -15.80 7.29 31.24
CA SER A 385 -17.13 6.93 30.71
C SER A 385 -17.54 7.80 29.51
N HIS A 386 -17.10 9.06 29.47
CA HIS A 386 -17.27 9.96 28.33
C HIS A 386 -16.53 9.42 27.10
N GLN A 387 -15.26 9.01 27.25
CA GLN A 387 -14.49 8.47 26.13
C GLN A 387 -14.97 7.09 25.68
N GLU A 388 -15.54 6.29 26.59
CA GLU A 388 -16.19 5.04 26.23
C GLU A 388 -17.42 5.29 25.34
N GLU A 389 -18.27 6.26 25.70
CA GLU A 389 -19.44 6.63 24.89
C GLU A 389 -19.05 7.32 23.58
N PHE A 390 -18.06 8.20 23.61
CA PHE A 390 -17.45 8.80 22.43
C PHE A 390 -17.01 7.73 21.43
N LEU A 391 -16.27 6.72 21.90
CA LEU A 391 -15.80 5.63 21.05
C LEU A 391 -16.93 4.72 20.55
N LYS A 392 -17.94 4.43 21.37
CA LYS A 392 -19.16 3.72 20.95
C LYS A 392 -19.87 4.45 19.82
N ASN A 393 -19.99 5.77 19.91
CA ASN A 393 -20.59 6.59 18.87
C ASN A 393 -19.78 6.56 17.58
N GLY A 394 -18.46 6.71 17.66
CA GLY A 394 -17.57 6.57 16.50
C GLY A 394 -17.69 5.20 15.81
N LEU A 395 -17.74 4.10 16.58
CA LEU A 395 -17.88 2.74 16.05
C LEU A 395 -19.26 2.44 15.45
N ARG A 396 -20.31 3.18 15.83
CA ARG A 396 -21.67 3.06 15.30
C ARG A 396 -21.94 4.02 14.13
N SER A 397 -21.02 4.94 13.84
CA SER A 397 -21.17 5.88 12.74
C SER A 397 -21.26 5.14 11.40
N LYS A 398 -22.12 5.66 10.51
CA LYS A 398 -22.35 5.09 9.17
C LYS A 398 -21.43 5.70 8.11
N ASN A 399 -20.90 6.90 8.36
CA ASN A 399 -20.06 7.64 7.42
C ASN A 399 -18.59 7.74 7.86
N SER A 400 -18.27 7.36 9.10
CA SER A 400 -16.91 7.45 9.66
C SER A 400 -16.57 6.21 10.49
N PHE A 401 -15.28 6.02 10.80
CA PHE A 401 -14.85 5.02 11.77
C PHE A 401 -13.57 5.46 12.50
N PRO A 402 -13.42 5.07 13.78
CA PRO A 402 -12.28 5.44 14.62
C PRO A 402 -11.06 4.56 14.37
N VAL A 403 -9.89 5.17 14.38
CA VAL A 403 -8.60 4.56 14.04
C VAL A 403 -7.55 4.93 15.07
N ILE A 404 -6.72 3.97 15.47
CA ILE A 404 -5.53 4.15 16.29
C ILE A 404 -4.30 4.00 15.40
N GLY A 405 -3.41 4.98 15.45
CA GLY A 405 -2.08 4.89 14.86
C GLY A 405 -1.09 4.26 15.84
N CYS A 406 -0.24 3.37 15.35
CA CYS A 406 0.81 2.72 16.12
C CYS A 406 2.18 2.80 15.43
N TRP A 407 3.24 2.95 16.22
CA TRP A 407 4.63 2.76 15.82
C TRP A 407 5.15 1.47 16.44
N ASP A 408 5.53 0.48 15.63
CA ASP A 408 5.90 -0.88 16.09
C ASP A 408 4.89 -1.47 17.09
N GLY A 409 3.60 -1.27 16.82
CA GLY A 409 2.51 -1.73 17.68
C GLY A 409 2.20 -0.83 18.89
N LYS A 410 3.03 0.18 19.21
CA LYS A 410 2.77 1.15 20.29
C LYS A 410 1.81 2.26 19.85
N PRO A 411 0.61 2.39 20.45
CA PRO A 411 -0.34 3.45 20.11
C PRO A 411 0.23 4.86 20.33
N PHE A 412 -0.04 5.79 19.40
CA PHE A 412 0.46 7.18 19.50
C PHE A 412 -0.60 8.26 19.26
N GLY A 413 -1.65 7.95 18.52
CA GLY A 413 -2.64 8.93 18.09
C GLY A 413 -3.96 8.29 17.69
N TYR A 414 -4.99 9.14 17.68
CA TYR A 414 -6.35 8.78 17.31
C TYR A 414 -6.76 9.57 16.06
N PHE A 415 -7.49 8.90 15.18
CA PHE A 415 -7.93 9.41 13.89
C PHE A 415 -9.36 8.98 13.62
N GLU A 416 -10.10 9.77 12.86
CA GLU A 416 -11.42 9.39 12.34
C GLU A 416 -11.38 9.53 10.84
N ILE A 417 -11.61 8.45 10.09
CA ILE A 417 -11.59 8.51 8.62
C ILE A 417 -13.03 8.43 8.11
N TYR A 418 -13.47 9.45 7.38
CA TYR A 418 -14.87 9.66 7.04
C TYR A 418 -15.11 9.88 5.54
N TRP A 419 -16.36 9.68 5.11
CA TRP A 419 -16.85 10.04 3.78
C TRP A 419 -17.42 11.45 3.83
N VAL A 420 -16.80 12.39 3.10
CA VAL A 420 -17.13 13.82 3.19
C VAL A 420 -18.59 14.07 2.83
N LYS A 421 -19.13 13.33 1.85
CA LYS A 421 -20.48 13.54 1.32
C LYS A 421 -21.59 13.40 2.37
N GLU A 422 -21.40 12.49 3.32
CA GLU A 422 -22.37 12.23 4.40
C GLU A 422 -21.96 12.91 5.73
N ASP A 423 -20.76 13.48 5.76
CA ASP A 423 -20.24 14.17 6.92
C ASP A 423 -20.85 15.56 7.08
N ASN A 424 -20.75 16.12 8.29
CA ASN A 424 -21.13 17.51 8.53
C ASN A 424 -20.39 18.48 7.61
N LEU A 425 -19.12 18.22 7.29
CA LEU A 425 -18.34 19.02 6.33
C LEU A 425 -19.05 19.11 4.97
N GLY A 426 -19.55 17.99 4.45
CA GLY A 426 -20.20 17.93 3.13
C GLY A 426 -21.40 18.86 2.98
N LYS A 427 -22.09 19.20 4.07
CA LYS A 427 -23.24 20.11 4.08
C LYS A 427 -22.87 21.57 3.74
N TYR A 428 -21.59 21.93 3.90
CA TYR A 428 -21.07 23.30 3.67
C TYR A 428 -20.27 23.43 2.38
N LEU A 429 -20.21 22.35 1.58
CA LEU A 429 -19.46 22.31 0.33
C LEU A 429 -20.44 22.25 -0.85
N PRO A 430 -20.23 23.09 -1.90
CA PRO A 430 -21.13 23.12 -3.05
C PRO A 430 -21.07 21.83 -3.87
N MET A 431 -19.90 21.18 -3.90
CA MET A 431 -19.68 19.95 -4.63
C MET A 431 -18.76 19.03 -3.84
N VAL A 432 -19.22 17.80 -3.61
CA VAL A 432 -18.48 16.73 -2.96
C VAL A 432 -18.63 15.47 -3.81
N GLY A 433 -17.50 14.86 -4.15
CA GLY A 433 -17.45 13.59 -4.87
C GLY A 433 -18.04 12.44 -4.06
N ASP A 434 -18.54 11.42 -4.75
CA ASP A 434 -19.12 10.24 -4.13
C ASP A 434 -18.14 9.41 -3.30
N TYR A 435 -16.84 9.60 -3.50
CA TYR A 435 -15.78 8.88 -2.81
C TYR A 435 -14.79 9.82 -2.13
N ASP A 436 -15.10 11.11 -2.02
CA ASP A 436 -14.24 12.05 -1.31
C ASP A 436 -14.13 11.64 0.17
N ARG A 437 -12.88 11.52 0.65
CA ARG A 437 -12.56 11.15 2.03
C ARG A 437 -12.14 12.37 2.83
N GLY A 438 -12.25 12.28 4.13
CA GLY A 438 -11.59 13.20 5.05
C GLY A 438 -11.12 12.47 6.29
N PHE A 439 -10.32 13.15 7.10
CA PHE A 439 -9.99 12.62 8.41
C PHE A 439 -9.76 13.67 9.48
N HIS A 440 -10.15 13.34 10.71
CA HIS A 440 -9.73 14.05 11.90
C HIS A 440 -8.51 13.37 12.52
N CYS A 441 -7.70 14.14 13.25
CA CYS A 441 -6.49 13.60 13.87
C CYS A 441 -6.17 14.27 15.21
N LEU A 442 -5.64 13.47 16.13
CA LEU A 442 -4.90 13.91 17.30
C LEU A 442 -3.70 13.00 17.54
N VAL A 443 -2.60 13.61 17.95
CA VAL A 443 -1.42 12.89 18.46
C VAL A 443 -1.38 13.11 19.97
N GLY A 444 -1.56 12.01 20.70
CA GLY A 444 -1.58 12.00 22.15
C GLY A 444 -0.19 11.89 22.74
N GLU A 445 0.58 10.92 22.29
CA GLU A 445 1.91 10.64 22.83
C GLU A 445 2.96 11.67 22.36
N GLN A 446 3.72 12.21 23.32
CA GLN A 446 4.65 13.30 23.05
C GLN A 446 5.86 12.86 22.22
N GLU A 447 6.35 11.63 22.45
CA GLU A 447 7.52 11.06 21.77
C GLU A 447 7.32 10.88 20.24
N PHE A 448 6.06 10.85 19.80
CA PHE A 448 5.70 10.62 18.39
C PHE A 448 5.29 11.90 17.64
N ARG A 449 5.58 13.07 18.21
CA ARG A 449 5.32 14.38 17.59
C ARG A 449 6.53 14.92 16.84
N GLY A 450 6.29 15.99 16.08
CA GLY A 450 7.32 16.77 15.41
C GLY A 450 7.24 16.72 13.88
N PRO A 451 7.92 17.66 13.19
CA PRO A 451 7.88 17.80 11.74
C PRO A 451 8.37 16.56 10.99
N HIS A 452 9.26 15.78 11.62
CA HIS A 452 9.79 14.55 11.06
C HIS A 452 8.76 13.40 11.07
N ARG A 453 7.86 13.33 12.07
CA ARG A 453 6.81 12.29 12.17
C ARG A 453 5.48 12.66 11.52
N ILE A 454 5.06 13.93 11.61
CA ILE A 454 3.78 14.37 11.02
C ILE A 454 3.73 14.14 9.52
N ARG A 455 4.78 14.48 8.78
CA ARG A 455 4.84 14.22 7.33
C ARG A 455 4.62 12.73 7.00
N ILE A 456 5.09 11.83 7.86
CA ILE A 456 5.02 10.38 7.65
C ILE A 456 3.59 9.88 7.87
N TRP A 457 3.01 10.10 9.05
CA TRP A 457 1.68 9.58 9.34
C TRP A 457 0.58 10.31 8.55
N LEU A 458 0.75 11.61 8.25
CA LEU A 458 -0.19 12.37 7.46
C LEU A 458 -0.25 11.83 6.03
N SER A 459 0.91 11.68 5.38
CA SER A 459 0.97 11.07 4.04
C SER A 459 0.50 9.62 4.03
N ALA A 460 0.67 8.87 5.12
CA ALA A 460 0.18 7.50 5.26
C ALA A 460 -1.35 7.40 5.35
N LEU A 461 -2.03 8.34 6.03
CA LEU A 461 -3.50 8.40 6.04
C LEU A 461 -4.06 8.70 4.64
N VAL A 462 -3.47 9.68 3.95
CA VAL A 462 -3.83 9.98 2.56
C VAL A 462 -3.59 8.76 1.67
N HIS A 463 -2.44 8.10 1.81
CA HIS A 463 -2.12 6.88 1.07
C HIS A 463 -3.16 5.78 1.35
N TYR A 464 -3.56 5.55 2.61
CA TYR A 464 -4.64 4.62 2.92
C TYR A 464 -5.94 4.98 2.20
N CYS A 465 -6.34 6.26 2.15
CA CYS A 465 -7.53 6.68 1.41
C CYS A 465 -7.48 6.28 -0.07
N TRP A 466 -6.32 6.42 -0.73
CA TRP A 466 -6.14 6.01 -2.12
C TRP A 466 -6.22 4.49 -2.32
N LEU A 467 -5.68 3.72 -1.37
CA LEU A 467 -5.67 2.25 -1.42
C LEU A 467 -7.02 1.63 -1.02
N ALA A 468 -7.79 2.30 -0.17
CA ALA A 468 -9.05 1.79 0.35
C ALA A 468 -10.14 1.73 -0.74
N ASP A 469 -10.17 2.72 -1.65
CA ASP A 469 -11.05 2.72 -2.82
C ASP A 469 -10.39 3.52 -3.95
N ASN A 470 -10.19 2.89 -5.10
CA ASN A 470 -9.53 3.50 -6.26
C ASN A 470 -10.34 4.65 -6.89
N ARG A 471 -11.62 4.81 -6.53
CA ARG A 471 -12.48 5.92 -6.98
C ARG A 471 -12.34 7.17 -6.09
N THR A 472 -11.59 7.09 -5.00
CA THR A 472 -11.29 8.24 -4.14
C THR A 472 -10.38 9.20 -4.89
N GLU A 473 -10.87 10.40 -5.21
CA GLU A 473 -10.13 11.43 -5.96
C GLU A 473 -9.58 12.54 -5.08
N ARG A 474 -10.19 12.75 -3.90
CA ARG A 474 -9.83 13.85 -2.98
C ARG A 474 -9.87 13.42 -1.52
N VAL A 475 -8.93 13.97 -0.75
CA VAL A 475 -8.92 13.90 0.71
C VAL A 475 -8.99 15.32 1.29
N MET A 476 -9.85 15.53 2.29
CA MET A 476 -10.13 16.85 2.88
C MET A 476 -9.86 16.91 4.38
N LEU A 477 -9.51 18.11 4.85
CA LEU A 477 -9.42 18.44 6.27
C LEU A 477 -9.94 19.86 6.53
N GLU A 478 -10.46 20.07 7.73
CA GLU A 478 -11.10 21.30 8.21
C GLU A 478 -10.57 21.74 9.59
N PRO A 479 -9.25 21.90 9.79
CA PRO A 479 -8.72 22.40 11.06
C PRO A 479 -9.24 23.81 11.35
N ARG A 480 -9.36 24.15 12.65
CA ARG A 480 -9.67 25.51 13.09
C ARG A 480 -8.65 26.50 12.51
N VAL A 481 -9.10 27.73 12.24
CA VAL A 481 -8.25 28.78 11.65
C VAL A 481 -7.04 29.15 12.51
N ASP A 482 -7.16 29.02 13.83
CA ASP A 482 -6.10 29.29 14.80
C ASP A 482 -5.08 28.15 14.96
N ASN A 483 -5.28 27.00 14.29
CA ASN A 483 -4.31 25.91 14.26
C ASN A 483 -3.31 26.09 13.11
N GLU A 484 -2.57 27.20 13.14
CA GLU A 484 -1.58 27.57 12.11
C GLU A 484 -0.51 26.49 11.92
N LYS A 485 -0.13 25.80 12.99
CA LYS A 485 0.85 24.73 12.93
C LYS A 485 0.38 23.57 12.06
N LEU A 486 -0.87 23.13 12.22
CA LEU A 486 -1.43 22.09 11.37
C LEU A 486 -1.65 22.59 9.93
N ALA A 487 -2.06 23.85 9.76
CA ALA A 487 -2.19 24.46 8.43
C ALA A 487 -0.87 24.41 7.64
N ASN A 488 0.25 24.79 8.27
CA ASN A 488 1.57 24.74 7.64
C ASN A 488 1.98 23.31 7.26
N TYR A 489 1.78 22.34 8.16
CA TYR A 489 2.08 20.94 7.86
C TYR A 489 1.22 20.36 6.72
N LEU A 490 -0.04 20.78 6.60
CA LEU A 490 -0.90 20.38 5.49
C LEU A 490 -0.35 20.90 4.16
N GLN A 491 0.05 22.17 4.10
CA GLN A 491 0.66 22.76 2.91
C GLN A 491 1.97 22.07 2.52
N GLU A 492 2.86 21.83 3.49
CA GLU A 492 4.10 21.07 3.28
C GLU A 492 3.85 19.65 2.77
N ALA A 493 2.73 19.02 3.18
CA ALA A 493 2.32 17.70 2.72
C ALA A 493 1.60 17.70 1.36
N GLY A 494 1.43 18.87 0.73
CA GLY A 494 0.83 19.02 -0.60
C GLY A 494 -0.68 19.29 -0.60
N PHE A 495 -1.29 19.58 0.54
CA PHE A 495 -2.66 20.10 0.57
C PHE A 495 -2.67 21.58 0.16
N TYR A 496 -3.70 21.99 -0.57
CA TYR A 496 -3.97 23.41 -0.80
C TYR A 496 -5.12 23.88 0.11
N LYS A 497 -5.00 25.09 0.67
CA LYS A 497 -6.12 25.78 1.34
C LYS A 497 -7.06 26.27 0.25
N GLU A 498 -8.26 25.72 0.15
CA GLU A 498 -9.27 26.19 -0.81
C GLU A 498 -9.89 27.51 -0.34
N ARG A 499 -10.36 27.55 0.91
CA ARG A 499 -11.01 28.71 1.53
C ARG A 499 -11.19 28.51 3.03
N GLU A 500 -11.74 29.50 3.70
CA GLU A 500 -12.30 29.32 5.04
C GLU A 500 -13.79 29.01 4.97
N ILE A 501 -14.27 28.23 5.93
CA ILE A 501 -15.68 27.87 6.08
C ILE A 501 -16.13 28.08 7.53
N SER A 502 -17.34 28.60 7.68
CA SER A 502 -17.98 28.77 8.98
C SER A 502 -18.85 27.55 9.29
N LEU A 503 -18.40 26.76 10.25
CA LEU A 503 -19.18 25.67 10.84
C LEU A 503 -19.83 26.17 12.14
N PRO A 504 -20.96 25.60 12.59
CA PRO A 504 -21.69 26.11 13.75
C PRO A 504 -20.87 26.20 15.04
N HIS A 505 -19.81 25.40 15.15
CA HIS A 505 -18.96 25.29 16.33
C HIS A 505 -17.54 25.83 16.12
N LYS A 506 -17.15 26.23 14.89
CA LYS A 506 -15.79 26.74 14.59
C LYS A 506 -15.68 27.44 13.23
N GLN A 507 -14.77 28.40 13.15
CA GLN A 507 -14.22 28.86 11.87
C GLN A 507 -13.07 27.92 11.45
N SER A 508 -13.11 27.38 10.23
CA SER A 508 -12.16 26.36 9.77
C SER A 508 -11.48 26.71 8.44
N ASN A 509 -10.23 26.31 8.29
CA ASN A 509 -9.53 26.28 7.01
C ASN A 509 -9.90 25.00 6.26
N LEU A 510 -10.48 25.09 5.07
CA LEU A 510 -10.72 23.93 4.21
C LEU A 510 -9.47 23.61 3.40
N PHE A 511 -8.85 22.48 3.70
CA PHE A 511 -7.71 21.93 2.97
C PHE A 511 -8.14 20.73 2.13
N LYS A 512 -7.56 20.63 0.93
CA LYS A 512 -7.78 19.50 0.01
C LYS A 512 -6.47 19.02 -0.58
N ILE A 513 -6.38 17.72 -0.84
CA ILE A 513 -5.35 17.12 -1.68
C ILE A 513 -6.04 16.25 -2.73
N ASN A 514 -5.66 16.45 -4.00
CA ASN A 514 -6.19 15.66 -5.10
C ASN A 514 -5.24 14.48 -5.39
N ARG A 515 -5.81 13.37 -5.87
CA ARG A 515 -5.07 12.14 -6.18
C ARG A 515 -4.00 12.33 -7.25
N ASP A 516 -4.31 13.13 -8.27
CA ASP A 516 -3.45 13.40 -9.43
C ASP A 516 -2.16 14.17 -9.09
N VAL A 517 -2.20 15.06 -8.09
CA VAL A 517 -1.03 15.83 -7.64
C VAL A 517 -0.21 15.11 -6.57
N TRP A 518 -0.76 14.07 -5.93
CA TRP A 518 -0.06 13.31 -4.90
C TRP A 518 1.12 12.52 -5.51
N ARG A 519 2.33 12.73 -4.98
CA ARG A 519 3.57 12.19 -5.57
C ARG A 519 4.03 10.87 -4.96
N GLY A 520 3.52 10.52 -3.78
CA GLY A 520 3.94 9.35 -3.02
C GLY A 520 3.95 9.62 -1.52
N PRO A 521 4.14 8.57 -0.70
CA PRO A 521 4.24 8.70 0.74
C PRO A 521 5.58 9.30 1.16
N ALA A 522 5.62 9.90 2.36
CA ALA A 522 6.90 10.18 3.02
C ALA A 522 7.51 8.87 3.56
N LEU A 523 8.80 8.70 3.31
CA LEU A 523 9.60 7.51 3.64
C LEU A 523 10.53 7.74 4.81
#